data_AF-A0A3S1F081-F1
#
_entry.id   AF-A0A3S1F081-F1
#
_cell.length_a   1.000
_cell.length_b   1.000
_cell.length_c   1.000
_cell.angle_alpha   90.00
_cell.angle_beta   90.00
_cell.angle_gamma   90.00
#
_symmetry.space_group_name_H-M   'P 1'
#
loop_
_entity.id
_entity.type
_entity.pdbx_description
1 polymer ?
#
loop_
_entity_poly.entity_id
_entity_poly.type
_entity_poly.pdbx_seq_one_letter_code
_entity_poly.pdbx_strand_id
1 'polypeptide(L)' 'MQTKKIINDGNRTVDEMLEGILAAHPRHLTSAEGSPRSIIARDGPRDGKVGLVIGGGSGHEPTFLGFVGKGLADAA' A
#
# COMPACT_ATOMS: atom_id res chain seq x y z
N MET A 1 12.68 10.85 -25.61
CA MET A 1 11.28 11.31 -25.50
C MET A 1 11.14 11.99 -24.14
N GLN A 2 10.56 13.19 -24.04
CA GLN A 2 10.42 13.88 -22.76
C GLN A 2 9.38 13.17 -21.88
N THR A 3 9.69 12.94 -20.59
CA THR A 3 8.79 12.30 -19.63
C THR A 3 7.53 13.15 -19.43
N LYS A 4 6.35 12.53 -19.57
CA LYS A 4 5.03 13.18 -19.37
C LYS A 4 4.42 12.94 -17.98
N LYS A 5 5.16 12.27 -17.10
CA LYS A 5 4.70 11.83 -15.77
C LYS A 5 5.45 12.60 -14.70
N ILE A 6 4.78 12.90 -13.59
CA ILE A 6 5.44 13.45 -12.39
C ILE A 6 6.05 12.26 -11.66
N ILE A 7 7.26 11.88 -12.07
CA ILE A 7 8.04 10.78 -11.49
C ILE A 7 9.52 11.16 -11.54
N ASN A 8 10.30 10.60 -10.62
CA ASN A 8 11.76 10.69 -10.65
C ASN A 8 12.31 9.58 -11.56
N ASP A 9 12.82 8.49 -10.98
CA ASP A 9 13.22 7.28 -11.70
C ASP A 9 12.03 6.33 -11.87
N GLY A 10 11.79 5.87 -13.10
CA GLY A 10 10.76 4.87 -13.41
C GLY A 10 10.85 3.63 -12.53
N ASN A 11 12.06 3.15 -12.23
CA ASN A 11 12.28 1.96 -11.39
C ASN A 11 11.94 2.19 -9.92
N ARG A 12 11.96 3.45 -9.47
CA ARG A 12 11.68 3.89 -8.10
C ARG A 12 10.23 4.27 -7.86
N THR A 13 9.43 4.44 -8.94
CA THR A 13 8.07 5.01 -8.87
C THR A 13 7.20 4.36 -7.80
N VAL A 14 7.19 3.02 -7.73
CA VAL A 14 6.36 2.29 -6.76
C VAL A 14 6.83 2.54 -5.33
N ASP A 15 8.13 2.54 -5.10
CA ASP A 15 8.69 2.74 -3.76
C ASP A 15 8.40 4.16 -3.26
N GLU A 16 8.65 5.19 -4.10
CA GLU A 16 8.38 6.59 -3.75
C GLU A 16 6.89 6.88 -3.53
N MET A 17 6.03 6.26 -4.33
CA MET A 17 4.57 6.35 -4.14
C MET A 17 4.16 5.76 -2.79
N LEU A 18 4.67 4.58 -2.43
CA LEU A 18 4.36 3.93 -1.16
C LEU A 18 4.93 4.70 0.04
N GLU A 19 6.15 5.21 -0.07
CA GLU A 19 6.75 6.12 0.93
C GLU A 19 5.82 7.32 1.18
N GLY A 20 5.31 7.95 0.11
CA GLY A 20 4.35 9.06 0.20
C GLY A 20 3.01 8.67 0.84
N ILE A 21 2.44 7.52 0.46
CA ILE A 21 1.17 7.03 1.02
C ILE A 21 1.31 6.72 2.52
N LEU A 22 2.39 6.06 2.93
CA LEU A 22 2.64 5.74 4.33
C LEU A 22 2.86 7.00 5.16
N ALA A 23 3.51 8.03 4.59
CA ALA A 23 3.66 9.34 5.22
C ALA A 23 2.32 10.10 5.31
N ALA A 24 1.44 9.97 4.33
CA ALA A 24 0.13 10.63 4.30
C ALA A 24 -0.91 9.96 5.22
N HIS A 25 -0.83 8.63 5.40
CA HIS A 25 -1.79 7.85 6.18
C HIS A 25 -1.15 7.06 7.35
N PRO A 26 -0.29 7.68 8.18
CA PRO A 26 0.51 6.96 9.16
C PRO A 26 -0.31 6.38 10.31
N ARG A 27 -1.56 6.78 10.50
CA ARG A 27 -2.47 6.21 11.51
C ARG A 27 -3.18 4.94 11.03
N HIS A 28 -3.27 4.73 9.72
CA HIS A 28 -4.05 3.64 9.13
C HIS A 28 -3.18 2.54 8.56
N LEU A 29 -2.03 2.91 7.98
CA LEU A 29 -1.20 2.00 7.20
C LEU A 29 0.22 1.93 7.75
N THR A 30 0.83 0.76 7.57
CA THR A 30 2.27 0.53 7.72
C THR A 30 2.71 -0.51 6.70
N SER A 31 4.00 -0.64 6.43
CA SER A 31 4.53 -1.76 5.65
C SER A 31 4.83 -2.95 6.54
N ALA A 32 4.80 -4.15 5.96
CA ALA A 32 5.33 -5.35 6.61
C ALA A 32 6.87 -5.30 6.73
N GLU A 33 7.40 -5.81 7.84
CA GLU A 33 8.84 -5.90 8.06
C GLU A 33 9.50 -6.80 7.01
N GLY A 34 10.59 -6.33 6.40
CA GLY A 34 11.27 -7.05 5.32
C GLY A 34 10.53 -7.09 3.97
N SER A 35 9.29 -6.58 3.90
CA SER A 35 8.50 -6.50 2.66
C SER A 35 7.86 -5.11 2.52
N PRO A 36 8.63 -4.07 2.13
CA PRO A 36 8.17 -2.68 2.12
C PRO A 36 7.00 -2.40 1.17
N ARG A 37 6.79 -3.28 0.17
CA ARG A 37 5.66 -3.18 -0.79
C ARG A 37 4.40 -3.91 -0.34
N SER A 38 4.44 -4.62 0.78
CA SER A 38 3.26 -5.22 1.40
C SER A 38 2.72 -4.24 2.44
N ILE A 39 1.54 -3.68 2.18
CA ILE A 39 0.93 -2.66 3.01
C ILE A 39 -0.10 -3.30 3.91
N ILE A 40 0.01 -3.08 5.21
CA ILE A 40 -0.86 -3.67 6.24
C ILE A 40 -1.64 -2.58 6.97
N ALA A 41 -2.87 -2.91 7.37
CA ALA A 41 -3.66 -2.05 8.24
C ALA A 41 -3.02 -2.04 9.63
N ARG A 42 -2.78 -0.86 10.22
CA ARG A 42 -2.27 -0.77 11.60
C ARG A 42 -3.20 -1.40 12.62
N ASP A 43 -4.49 -1.27 12.39
CA ASP A 43 -5.52 -1.87 13.22
C ASP A 43 -5.87 -3.29 12.76
N GLY A 44 -4.95 -4.04 12.13
CA GLY A 44 -5.13 -5.43 11.72
C GLY A 44 -3.90 -6.29 12.04
N PRO A 45 -3.96 -7.64 12.05
CA PRO A 45 -5.13 -8.53 12.12
C PRO A 45 -6.01 -8.27 13.35
N ARG A 46 -7.27 -8.72 13.31
CA ARG A 46 -8.24 -8.48 14.40
C ARG A 46 -8.74 -9.81 14.94
N ASP A 47 -8.79 -9.94 16.26
CA ASP A 47 -9.22 -11.18 16.90
C ASP A 47 -10.62 -11.62 16.45
N GLY A 48 -10.76 -12.91 16.18
CA GLY A 48 -12.01 -13.50 15.68
C GLY A 48 -12.34 -13.21 14.21
N LYS A 49 -11.51 -12.43 13.49
CA LYS A 49 -11.69 -12.16 12.06
C LYS A 49 -10.80 -13.07 11.22
N VAL A 50 -11.33 -13.60 10.11
CA VAL A 50 -10.52 -14.21 9.05
C VAL A 50 -9.63 -13.14 8.42
N GLY A 51 -8.32 -13.40 8.36
CA GLY A 51 -7.36 -12.54 7.69
C GLY A 51 -7.61 -12.48 6.18
N LEU A 52 -7.69 -11.28 5.62
CA LEU A 52 -7.88 -11.07 4.18
C LEU A 52 -6.72 -10.27 3.60
N VAL A 53 -6.01 -10.88 2.67
CA VAL A 53 -4.94 -10.24 1.88
C VAL A 53 -5.40 -10.16 0.43
N ILE A 54 -5.31 -8.97 -0.15
CA ILE A 54 -5.58 -8.69 -1.56
C ILE A 54 -4.27 -8.25 -2.24
N GLY A 55 -4.23 -8.01 -3.54
CA GLY A 55 -3.01 -7.52 -4.17
C GLY A 55 -2.94 -7.71 -5.68
N GLY A 56 -1.95 -7.04 -6.28
CA GLY A 56 -1.67 -7.08 -7.71
C GLY A 56 -0.58 -6.07 -8.10
N GLY A 57 -0.38 -5.87 -9.41
CA GLY A 57 0.61 -4.91 -9.92
C GLY A 57 0.19 -3.44 -9.72
N SER A 58 1.15 -2.58 -9.40
CA SER A 58 0.97 -1.12 -9.31
C SER A 58 0.57 -0.50 -10.65
N GLY A 59 -0.08 0.66 -10.61
CA GLY A 59 -0.64 1.38 -11.76
C GLY A 59 -2.17 1.37 -11.82
N HIS A 60 -2.82 0.76 -10.82
CA HIS A 60 -4.28 0.71 -10.67
C HIS A 60 -4.75 1.40 -9.38
N GLU A 61 -3.89 2.22 -8.76
CA GLU A 61 -4.20 2.94 -7.52
C GLU A 61 -5.54 3.70 -7.67
N PRO A 62 -6.46 3.58 -6.70
CA PRO A 62 -6.26 3.10 -5.33
C PRO A 62 -6.25 1.56 -5.16
N THR A 63 -6.52 0.79 -6.20
CA THR A 63 -6.52 -0.67 -6.11
C THR A 63 -5.08 -1.20 -6.04
N PHE A 64 -4.67 -1.98 -5.03
CA PHE A 64 -5.47 -2.55 -3.94
C PHE A 64 -5.29 -1.85 -2.58
N LEU A 65 -4.19 -1.11 -2.40
CA LEU A 65 -3.77 -0.57 -1.10
C LEU A 65 -4.81 0.36 -0.45
N GLY A 66 -5.62 1.05 -1.25
CA GLY A 66 -6.68 1.95 -0.76
C GLY A 66 -7.84 1.22 -0.08
N PHE A 67 -7.87 -0.12 -0.18
CA PHE A 67 -8.86 -0.98 0.47
C PHE A 67 -8.31 -1.68 1.73
N VAL A 68 -7.08 -1.36 2.15
CA VAL A 68 -6.48 -1.87 3.38
C VAL A 68 -7.00 -1.07 4.58
N GLY A 69 -7.72 -1.74 5.48
CA GLY A 69 -8.36 -1.09 6.63
C GLY A 69 -9.53 -1.87 7.21
N LYS A 70 -10.12 -1.32 8.29
CA LYS A 70 -11.27 -1.95 8.96
C LYS A 70 -12.46 -2.03 8.01
N GLY A 71 -13.05 -3.22 7.90
CA GLY A 71 -14.22 -3.49 7.06
C GLY A 71 -13.90 -4.08 5.68
N LEU A 72 -12.62 -4.10 5.26
CA LEU A 72 -12.16 -4.68 4.00
C LEU A 72 -10.93 -5.59 4.24
N ALA A 73 -9.79 -5.33 3.59
CA ALA A 73 -8.60 -6.15 3.68
C ALA A 73 -7.70 -5.76 4.86
N ASP A 74 -6.96 -6.73 5.39
CA ASP A 74 -5.95 -6.49 6.43
C ASP A 74 -4.59 -6.15 5.82
N ALA A 75 -4.34 -6.55 4.57
CA ALA A 75 -3.14 -6.22 3.82
C ALA A 75 -3.38 -6.21 2.30
N ALA A 76 -2.49 -5.51 1.57
CA ALA A 76 -2.38 -5.49 0.12
C ALA A 76 -0.92 -5.62 -0.35
#